data_AF-A0A0G4MLB8-F1
#
_entry.id   AF-A0A0G4MLB8-F1
#
_cell.length_a   1.000
_cell.length_b   1.000
_cell.length_c   1.000
_cell.angle_alpha   90.00
_cell.angle_beta   90.00
_cell.angle_gamma   90.00
#
_symmetry.space_group_name_H-M   'P 1'
#
loop_
_entity.id
_entity.type
_entity.pdbx_description
1 polymer ?
#
loop_
_entity_poly.entity_id
_entity_poly.type
_entity_poly.pdbx_seq_one_letter_code
_entity_poly.pdbx_strand_id
1 'polypeptide(L)'
;MAAPLLAEVAKFGTAFARRAYGDWTGNSLRSWKEQLLTQSIQPVQQFAYTSGKNATDSAMIIDAMDLLYTNRFDGFCLASSDSDFTRLAARIRESGLVV
;
A
#
# COMPACT_ATOMS: atom_id res chain seq x y z
N MET A 1 1.39 -13.73 4.76
CA MET A 1 2.87 -13.69 4.88
C MET A 1 3.34 -12.27 4.60
N ALA A 2 3.44 -11.42 5.63
CA ALA A 2 3.96 -10.06 5.46
C ALA A 2 5.49 -10.01 5.56
N ALA A 3 6.09 -10.85 6.41
CA ALA A 3 7.52 -10.81 6.69
C ALA A 3 8.43 -11.07 5.47
N PRO A 4 8.19 -12.07 4.59
CA PRO A 4 9.05 -12.29 3.42
C PRO A 4 9.01 -11.12 2.42
N LEU A 5 7.82 -10.53 2.24
CA LEU A 5 7.66 -9.33 1.40
C LEU A 5 8.47 -8.16 1.96
N LEU A 6 8.35 -7.90 3.27
CA LEU A 6 9.10 -6.81 3.90
C LEU A 6 10.61 -7.05 3.91
N ALA A 7 11.05 -8.31 4.01
CA ALA A 7 12.45 -8.67 3.87
C ALA A 7 12.98 -8.38 2.45
N GLU A 8 12.15 -8.58 1.41
CA GLU A 8 12.50 -8.21 0.04
C GLU A 8 12.58 -6.69 -0.11
N VAL A 9 11.58 -5.95 0.40
CA VAL A 9 11.57 -4.49 0.39
C VAL A 9 12.80 -3.91 1.10
N ALA A 10 13.23 -4.53 2.20
CA ALA A 10 14.40 -4.10 2.96
C ALA A 10 15.71 -4.12 2.16
N LYS A 11 15.78 -4.89 1.06
CA LYS A 11 16.95 -4.90 0.15
C LYS A 11 17.06 -3.59 -0.65
N PHE A 12 15.95 -2.88 -0.83
CA PHE A 12 15.89 -1.63 -1.59
C PHE A 12 15.99 -0.39 -0.69
N GLY A 13 15.87 -0.55 0.63
CA GLY A 13 16.00 0.55 1.59
C GLY A 13 15.13 0.37 2.82
N THR A 14 14.96 1.45 3.59
CA THR A 14 14.12 1.45 4.80
C THR A 14 12.71 1.92 4.46
N ALA A 15 11.70 1.08 4.74
CA ALA A 15 10.30 1.45 4.57
C ALA A 15 9.82 2.37 5.70
N PHE A 16 9.92 3.69 5.49
CA PHE A 16 9.49 4.71 6.47
C PHE A 16 7.97 4.82 6.61
N ALA A 17 7.23 4.61 5.52
CA ALA A 17 5.77 4.55 5.52
C ALA A 17 5.32 3.14 5.11
N ARG A 18 4.57 2.46 5.98
CA ARG A 18 4.00 1.14 5.74
C ARG A 18 2.51 1.20 5.98
N ARG A 19 1.71 1.04 4.93
CA ARG A 19 0.25 1.15 4.98
C ARG A 19 -0.40 -0.05 4.30
N ALA A 20 -1.48 -0.55 4.89
CA ALA A 20 -2.30 -1.60 4.31
C ALA A 20 -3.75 -1.09 4.19
N TYR A 21 -4.34 -1.21 3.01
CA TYR A 21 -5.66 -0.67 2.71
C TYR A 21 -6.69 -1.78 2.64
N GLY A 22 -7.85 -1.56 3.26
CA GLY A 22 -8.97 -2.49 3.14
C GLY A 22 -10.06 -2.25 4.16
N ASP A 23 -11.09 -3.08 4.08
CA ASP A 23 -12.16 -3.09 5.06
C ASP A 23 -11.85 -4.03 6.22
N TRP A 24 -11.28 -3.48 7.30
CA TRP A 24 -10.85 -4.23 8.49
C TRP A 24 -12.02 -4.63 9.41
N THR A 25 -13.26 -4.29 9.06
CA THR A 25 -14.47 -4.76 9.75
C THR A 25 -14.83 -6.20 9.35
N GLY A 26 -14.46 -6.61 8.13
CA GLY A 26 -14.73 -7.95 7.62
C GLY A 26 -13.84 -9.04 8.23
N ASN A 27 -14.31 -10.29 8.18
CA ASN A 27 -13.55 -11.45 8.65
C ASN A 27 -12.41 -11.87 7.70
N SER A 28 -12.45 -11.47 6.43
CA SER A 28 -11.45 -11.84 5.41
C SER A 28 -10.04 -11.34 5.74
N LEU A 29 -9.93 -10.17 6.39
CA LEU A 29 -8.65 -9.56 6.77
C LEU A 29 -8.24 -9.86 8.22
N ARG A 30 -8.98 -10.71 8.93
CA ARG A 30 -8.73 -10.98 10.36
C ARG A 30 -7.34 -11.57 10.61
N SER A 31 -6.87 -12.46 9.73
CA SER A 31 -5.52 -13.05 9.81
C SER A 31 -4.39 -12.05 9.60
N TRP A 32 -4.68 -10.92 8.95
CA TRP A 32 -3.70 -9.86 8.74
C TRP A 32 -3.54 -8.93 9.94
N LYS A 33 -4.53 -8.82 10.83
CA LYS A 33 -4.47 -7.90 11.99
C LYS A 33 -3.23 -8.12 12.87
N GLU A 34 -2.89 -9.37 13.14
CA GLU A 34 -1.68 -9.71 13.91
C GLU A 34 -0.40 -9.37 13.14
N GLN A 35 -0.38 -9.61 11.83
CA GLN A 35 0.77 -9.28 10.98
C GLN A 35 1.01 -7.77 10.90
N LEU A 36 -0.06 -6.97 10.84
CA LEU A 36 0.05 -5.50 10.82
C LEU A 36 0.73 -4.97 12.09
N LEU A 37 0.32 -5.48 13.24
CA LEU A 37 0.91 -5.11 14.54
C LEU A 37 2.38 -5.53 14.62
N THR A 38 2.67 -6.80 14.34
CA THR A 38 4.03 -7.35 14.44
C THR A 38 5.02 -6.66 13.50
N GLN A 39 4.54 -6.18 12.34
CA GLN A 39 5.36 -5.56 11.32
C GLN A 39 5.26 -4.02 11.29
N SER A 40 4.58 -3.41 12.28
CA SER A 40 4.33 -1.96 12.35
C SER A 40 3.79 -1.37 11.04
N ILE A 41 2.82 -2.06 10.43
CA ILE A 41 2.10 -1.61 9.24
C ILE A 41 0.83 -0.91 9.71
N GLN A 42 0.62 0.32 9.28
CA GLN A 42 -0.57 1.10 9.60
C GLN A 42 -1.78 0.56 8.81
N PRO A 43 -2.85 0.09 9.46
CA PRO A 43 -4.10 -0.20 8.76
C PRO A 43 -4.78 1.11 8.34
N VAL A 44 -5.14 1.21 7.07
CA VAL A 44 -5.99 2.25 6.52
C VAL A 44 -7.36 1.63 6.26
N GLN A 45 -8.35 2.04 7.04
CA GLN A 45 -9.72 1.55 6.94
C GLN A 45 -10.43 2.21 5.75
N GLN A 46 -11.02 1.38 4.90
CA GLN A 46 -11.92 1.82 3.85
C GLN A 46 -13.18 0.95 3.85
N PHE A 47 -14.33 1.59 4.08
CA PHE A 47 -15.61 0.89 4.12
C PHE A 47 -16.08 0.56 2.69
N ALA A 48 -16.43 -0.71 2.47
CA ALA A 48 -17.06 -1.12 1.22
C ALA A 48 -18.56 -0.74 1.24
N TYR A 49 -18.92 0.45 0.75
CA TYR A 49 -20.33 0.86 0.61
C TYR A 49 -21.11 0.04 -0.42
N THR A 50 -20.40 -0.59 -1.37
CA THR A 50 -20.97 -1.50 -2.36
C THR A 50 -19.90 -2.50 -2.77
N SER A 51 -20.23 -3.80 -2.80
CA SER A 51 -19.29 -4.83 -3.26
C SER A 51 -18.90 -4.60 -4.73
N GLY A 52 -17.61 -4.72 -5.03
CA GLY A 52 -17.08 -4.55 -6.39
C GLY A 52 -16.77 -3.11 -6.82
N LYS A 53 -16.74 -2.15 -5.88
CA LYS A 53 -16.25 -0.78 -6.14
C LYS A 53 -14.82 -0.58 -5.64
N ASN A 54 -14.05 0.20 -6.39
CA ASN A 54 -12.61 0.43 -6.18
C ASN A 54 -12.32 1.52 -5.11
N ALA A 55 -13.07 1.50 -3.99
CA ALA A 55 -12.91 2.50 -2.92
C ALA A 55 -11.55 2.37 -2.22
N THR A 56 -11.12 1.13 -1.97
CA THR A 56 -9.81 0.81 -1.40
C THR A 56 -8.68 1.27 -2.31
N ASP A 57 -8.80 1.02 -3.63
CA ASP A 57 -7.78 1.38 -4.61
C ASP A 57 -7.67 2.89 -4.75
N SER A 58 -8.81 3.58 -4.78
CA SER A 58 -8.85 5.05 -4.81
C SER A 58 -8.14 5.66 -3.60
N ALA A 59 -8.39 5.13 -2.39
CA ALA A 59 -7.71 5.59 -1.19
C ALA A 59 -6.20 5.33 -1.24
N MET A 60 -5.78 4.17 -1.73
CA MET A 60 -4.36 3.84 -1.91
C MET A 60 -3.69 4.75 -2.93
N ILE A 61 -4.35 5.05 -4.06
CA ILE A 61 -3.83 5.95 -5.10
C ILE A 61 -3.67 7.37 -4.55
N ILE A 62 -4.68 7.89 -3.86
CA ILE A 62 -4.64 9.24 -3.27
C ILE A 62 -3.45 9.34 -2.30
N ASP A 63 -3.33 8.38 -1.39
CA ASP A 63 -2.28 8.41 -0.38
C ASP A 63 -0.88 8.24 -0.99
N ALA A 64 -0.71 7.37 -1.99
CA ALA A 64 0.55 7.24 -2.71
C ALA A 64 0.94 8.53 -3.44
N MET A 65 -0.02 9.22 -4.05
CA MET A 65 0.21 10.50 -4.73
C MET A 65 0.54 11.62 -3.74
N ASP A 66 -0.13 11.67 -2.58
CA ASP A 66 0.18 12.63 -1.52
C ASP A 66 1.61 12.43 -1.01
N LEU A 67 2.01 11.17 -0.75
CA LEU A 67 3.38 10.84 -0.36
C LEU A 67 4.39 11.21 -1.45
N LEU A 68 4.07 10.94 -2.73
CA LEU A 68 4.92 11.27 -3.87
C LEU A 68 5.22 12.78 -3.89
N TYR A 69 4.20 13.62 -3.71
CA TYR A 69 4.36 15.07 -3.75
C TYR A 69 4.99 15.68 -2.50
N THR A 70 5.23 14.91 -1.43
CA THR A 70 6.06 15.38 -0.33
C THR A 70 7.53 15.52 -0.69
N ASN A 71 8.00 14.84 -1.74
CA ASN A 71 9.43 14.73 -2.11
C ASN A 71 10.32 14.22 -0.96
N ARG A 72 9.78 13.38 -0.07
CA ARG A 72 10.50 12.82 1.09
C ARG A 72 10.92 11.36 0.92
N PHE A 73 10.57 10.72 -0.19
CA PHE A 73 10.78 9.30 -0.45
C PHE A 73 11.54 9.11 -1.75
N ASP A 74 12.51 8.19 -1.74
CA ASP A 74 13.33 7.85 -2.91
C ASP A 74 12.71 6.72 -3.75
N GLY A 75 11.63 6.09 -3.25
CA GLY A 75 10.97 5.00 -3.93
C GLY A 75 9.70 4.54 -3.22
N PHE A 76 8.94 3.71 -3.93
CA PHE A 76 7.67 3.14 -3.51
C PHE A 76 7.71 1.63 -3.68
N CYS A 77 6.90 0.92 -2.89
CA CYS A 77 6.61 -0.50 -3.11
C CYS A 77 5.09 -0.67 -3.14
N LEU A 78 4.56 -1.09 -4.28
CA LEU A 78 3.14 -1.39 -4.45
C LEU A 78 2.94 -2.91 -4.40
N ALA A 79 2.32 -3.41 -3.35
CA ALA A 79 2.02 -4.83 -3.18
C ALA A 79 0.53 -5.08 -3.44
N SER A 80 0.17 -5.30 -4.71
CA SER A 80 -1.19 -5.63 -5.14
C SER A 80 -1.17 -6.61 -6.31
N SER A 81 -2.23 -7.41 -6.44
CA SER A 81 -2.48 -8.25 -7.63
C SER A 81 -3.33 -7.56 -8.70
N ASP A 82 -3.81 -6.34 -8.41
CA ASP A 82 -4.67 -5.59 -9.31
C ASP A 82 -3.84 -4.81 -10.35
N SER A 83 -4.16 -4.99 -11.63
CA SER A 83 -3.51 -4.29 -12.73
C SER A 83 -3.86 -2.80 -12.81
N ASP A 84 -4.92 -2.34 -12.15
CA ASP A 84 -5.38 -0.95 -12.18
C ASP A 84 -4.32 0.03 -11.64
N PHE A 85 -3.37 -0.44 -10.82
CA PHE A 85 -2.25 0.35 -10.31
C PHE A 85 -1.14 0.62 -11.36
N THR A 86 -1.26 0.12 -12.59
CA THR A 86 -0.25 0.32 -13.65
C THR A 86 -0.01 1.81 -13.93
N ARG A 87 -1.07 2.62 -13.97
CA ARG A 87 -0.95 4.09 -14.17
C ARG A 87 -0.25 4.78 -13.00
N LEU A 88 -0.52 4.35 -11.77
CA LEU A 88 0.16 4.88 -10.58
C LEU A 88 1.66 4.56 -10.62
N ALA A 89 2.03 3.31 -10.94
CA ALA A 89 3.43 2.93 -11.10
C ALA A 89 4.13 3.73 -12.20
N ALA A 90 3.49 3.92 -13.36
CA ALA A 90 4.03 4.77 -14.42
C ALA A 90 4.26 6.21 -13.93
N ARG A 91 3.28 6.79 -13.24
CA ARG A 91 3.37 8.16 -12.71
C ARG A 91 4.48 8.34 -11.68
N ILE A 92 4.73 7.35 -10.82
CA ILE A 92 5.84 7.37 -9.86
C ILE A 92 7.19 7.31 -10.60
N ARG A 93 7.31 6.48 -11.65
CA ARG A 93 8.52 6.42 -12.49
C ARG A 93 8.77 7.71 -13.27
N GLU A 94 7.72 8.36 -13.76
CA GLU A 94 7.79 9.68 -14.41
C GLU A 94 8.31 10.76 -13.46
N SER A 95 8.09 10.60 -12.15
CA SER A 95 8.68 11.45 -11.10
C SER A 95 10.14 11.11 -10.78
N GLY A 96 10.76 10.15 -11.48
CA GLY A 96 12.15 9.75 -11.29
C GLY A 96 12.39 8.79 -10.12
N LEU A 97 11.34 8.23 -9.52
CA LEU A 97 11.45 7.33 -8.38
C LEU A 97 11.33 5.85 -8.78
N VAL A 98 11.90 4.97 -7.95
CA VAL A 98 11.79 3.52 -8.13
C VAL A 98 10.44 3.02 -7.59
N VAL A 99 9.79 2.11 -8.32
CA VAL A 99 8.54 1.43 -7.94
C VAL A 99 8.37 0.07 -8.59
#